data_AF-A0ABD0AEV0-F1
#
_entry.id   AF-A0ABD0AEV0-F1
#
_cell.length_a   1.000
_cell.length_b   1.000
_cell.length_c   1.000
_cell.angle_alpha   90.00
_cell.angle_beta   90.00
_cell.angle_gamma   90.00
#
_symmetry.space_group_name_H-M   'P 1'
#
loop_
_entity.id
_entity.type
_entity.pdbx_description
1 polymer ?
#
loop_
_entity_poly.entity_id
_entity_poly.type
_entity_poly.pdbx_seq_one_letter_code
_entity_poly.pdbx_strand_id
1 'polypeptide(L)'
;MLNKTLLTRNLQLYWHNIKFRFLIVYPAMLLLLTFKSWQGMAGIRLFSGVLQVPGAIVFPFDWLFIMLAVFLIIGDSPRELFLKDYPIVSRVPAGSYLATIYFMNASLTVMIWLTWQLFGGLPLIFSLEMLLIFLALTALYASLQFFVSSLLDLGLYAAAFILAILVNQLPFLSSLMYLRYSAHWADGLLGSALCLLAAWILSRMIKYIDFSLE
;
A
#
# COMPACT_ATOMS: atom_id res chain seq x y z
N MET A 1 -16.28 -18.41 -2.03
CA MET A 1 -17.10 -17.46 -2.83
C MET A 1 -17.33 -16.21 -1.98
N LEU A 2 -16.92 -15.02 -2.44
CA LEU A 2 -17.25 -13.77 -1.73
C LEU A 2 -18.76 -13.55 -1.77
N ASN A 3 -19.39 -13.30 -0.63
CA ASN A 3 -20.82 -12.97 -0.57
C ASN A 3 -21.03 -11.58 -1.20
N LYS A 4 -21.78 -11.53 -2.31
CA LYS A 4 -22.03 -10.30 -3.07
C LYS A 4 -22.63 -9.19 -2.20
N THR A 5 -23.57 -9.52 -1.33
CA THR A 5 -24.23 -8.55 -0.45
C THR A 5 -23.24 -7.95 0.55
N LEU A 6 -22.38 -8.78 1.13
CA LEU A 6 -21.32 -8.34 2.03
C LEU A 6 -20.33 -7.41 1.31
N LEU A 7 -19.91 -7.79 0.11
CA LEU A 7 -18.99 -6.99 -0.69
C LEU A 7 -19.58 -5.61 -1.02
N THR A 8 -20.85 -5.54 -1.45
CA THR A 8 -21.52 -4.27 -1.76
C THR A 8 -21.59 -3.36 -0.53
N ARG A 9 -21.97 -3.90 0.64
CA ARG A 9 -22.00 -3.14 1.90
C ARG A 9 -20.61 -2.62 2.25
N ASN A 10 -19.62 -3.51 2.28
CA ASN A 10 -18.27 -3.17 2.68
C ASN A 10 -17.64 -2.17 1.70
N LEU A 11 -17.97 -2.24 0.41
CA LEU A 11 -17.57 -1.24 -0.59
C LEU A 11 -18.14 0.15 -0.27
N GLN A 12 -19.42 0.25 0.08
CA GLN A 12 -20.04 1.53 0.46
C GLN A 12 -19.39 2.14 1.70
N LEU A 13 -19.15 1.32 2.73
CA LEU A 13 -18.50 1.75 3.96
C LEU A 13 -17.03 2.12 3.73
N TYR A 14 -16.29 1.29 3.00
CA TYR A 14 -14.91 1.55 2.61
C TYR A 14 -14.80 2.89 1.88
N TRP A 15 -15.66 3.11 0.87
CA TRP A 15 -15.70 4.36 0.13
C TRP A 15 -16.05 5.55 1.03
N HIS A 16 -17.03 5.39 1.92
CA HIS A 16 -17.38 6.44 2.88
C HIS A 16 -16.16 6.86 3.73
N ASN A 17 -15.34 5.90 4.13
CA ASN A 17 -14.14 6.11 4.95
C ASN A 17 -12.99 6.73 4.16
N ILE A 18 -12.85 6.42 2.86
CA ILE A 18 -11.71 6.92 2.07
C ILE A 18 -12.01 8.15 1.22
N LYS A 19 -13.28 8.48 0.94
CA LYS A 19 -13.68 9.48 -0.08
C LYS A 19 -12.94 10.81 0.01
N PHE A 20 -12.75 11.38 1.21
CA PHE A 20 -12.08 12.67 1.36
C PHE A 20 -10.57 12.55 1.13
N ARG A 21 -9.94 11.50 1.69
CA ARG A 21 -8.52 11.22 1.45
C ARG A 21 -8.26 10.94 -0.01
N PHE A 22 -9.14 10.18 -0.66
CA PHE A 22 -9.11 9.95 -2.09
C PHE A 22 -9.21 11.26 -2.88
N LEU A 23 -10.22 12.09 -2.61
CA LEU A 23 -10.45 13.37 -3.31
C LEU A 23 -9.35 14.41 -3.10
N ILE A 24 -8.48 14.24 -2.10
CA ILE A 24 -7.34 15.13 -1.85
C ILE A 24 -6.06 14.52 -2.44
N VAL A 25 -5.71 13.32 -2.00
CA VAL A 25 -4.42 12.68 -2.30
C VAL A 25 -4.35 12.20 -3.74
N TYR A 26 -5.43 11.59 -4.26
CA TYR A 26 -5.42 11.06 -5.62
C TYR A 26 -5.31 12.17 -6.68
N PRO A 27 -6.08 13.27 -6.63
CA PRO A 27 -5.86 14.40 -7.52
C PRO A 27 -4.49 15.05 -7.35
N ALA A 28 -3.97 15.21 -6.13
CA ALA A 28 -2.62 15.76 -5.92
C ALA A 28 -1.53 14.89 -6.58
N MET A 29 -1.63 13.57 -6.46
CA MET A 29 -0.75 12.62 -7.13
C MET A 29 -0.90 12.69 -8.65
N LEU A 30 -2.13 12.75 -9.16
CA LEU A 30 -2.40 12.89 -10.59
C LEU A 30 -1.80 14.18 -11.15
N LEU A 31 -1.99 15.31 -10.46
CA LEU A 31 -1.42 16.61 -10.82
C LEU A 31 0.10 16.58 -10.83
N LEU A 32 0.72 15.93 -9.84
CA LEU A 32 2.18 15.75 -9.81
C LEU A 32 2.66 14.96 -11.04
N LEU A 33 2.00 13.84 -11.35
CA LEU A 33 2.34 12.99 -12.50
C LEU A 33 2.18 13.75 -13.82
N THR A 34 1.07 14.45 -14.03
CA THR A 34 0.81 15.20 -15.26
C THR A 34 1.75 16.40 -15.39
N PHE A 35 2.02 17.13 -14.32
CA PHE A 35 2.95 18.26 -14.33
C PHE A 35 4.38 17.81 -14.68
N LYS A 36 4.87 16.72 -14.09
CA LYS A 36 6.20 16.18 -14.39
C LYS A 36 6.28 15.66 -15.84
N SER A 37 5.23 14.99 -16.31
CA SER A 37 5.12 14.58 -17.70
C SER A 37 5.17 15.77 -18.66
N TRP A 38 4.46 16.86 -18.35
CA TRP A 38 4.48 18.08 -19.15
C TRP A 38 5.84 18.79 -19.17
N GLN A 39 6.61 18.73 -18.07
CA GLN A 39 7.99 19.21 -18.01
C GLN A 39 8.98 18.35 -18.83
N GLY A 40 8.50 17.33 -19.56
CA GLY A 40 9.35 16.44 -20.35
C GLY A 40 10.16 15.46 -19.48
N MET A 41 9.83 15.33 -18.19
CA MET A 41 10.36 14.22 -17.39
C MET A 41 9.64 12.95 -17.82
N ALA A 42 10.36 12.07 -18.53
CA ALA A 42 9.93 10.68 -18.70
C ALA A 42 9.58 10.12 -17.32
N GLY A 43 8.39 9.54 -17.13
CA GLY A 43 7.96 9.13 -15.79
C GLY A 43 8.86 8.07 -15.14
N ILE A 44 9.69 7.36 -15.92
CA ILE A 44 10.86 6.63 -15.42
C ILE A 44 11.69 7.46 -14.42
N ARG A 45 11.94 8.74 -14.69
CA ARG A 45 12.74 9.62 -13.80
C ARG A 45 12.09 9.87 -12.45
N LEU A 46 10.76 9.89 -12.39
CA LEU A 46 10.03 10.09 -11.13
C LEU A 46 10.09 8.84 -10.25
N PHE A 47 9.95 7.66 -10.87
CA PHE A 47 10.05 6.35 -10.22
C PHE A 47 11.48 5.81 -10.11
N SER A 48 12.46 6.53 -10.68
CA SER A 48 13.89 6.25 -10.56
C SER A 48 14.37 6.31 -9.12
N GLY A 49 13.71 7.12 -8.29
CA GLY A 49 14.14 7.36 -6.92
C GLY A 49 15.50 8.06 -6.90
N VAL A 50 16.40 7.59 -6.06
CA VAL A 50 17.72 8.20 -5.85
C VAL A 50 18.77 7.13 -5.58
N LEU A 51 20.03 7.37 -5.96
CA LEU A 51 21.18 6.62 -5.45
C LEU A 51 21.96 7.55 -4.52
N GLN A 52 22.02 7.23 -3.23
CA GLN A 52 22.74 8.07 -2.27
C GLN A 52 24.25 7.93 -2.49
N VAL A 53 24.94 9.06 -2.53
CA VAL A 53 26.40 9.12 -2.59
C VAL A 53 26.91 9.59 -1.22
N PRO A 54 27.94 8.96 -0.63
CA PRO A 54 28.52 9.43 0.62
C PRO A 54 28.87 10.93 0.56
N GLY A 55 28.37 11.71 1.52
CA GLY A 55 28.60 13.15 1.60
C GLY A 55 27.64 14.04 0.80
N ALA A 56 26.73 13.47 -0.01
CA ALA A 56 25.72 14.23 -0.76
C ALA A 56 24.36 13.51 -0.70
N ILE A 57 23.55 13.86 0.30
CA ILE A 57 22.21 13.28 0.46
C ILE A 57 21.22 14.04 -0.42
N VAL A 58 20.51 13.30 -1.27
CA VAL A 58 19.42 13.84 -2.09
C VAL A 58 18.11 13.19 -1.65
N PHE A 59 17.09 14.02 -1.40
CA PHE A 59 15.81 13.55 -0.87
C PHE A 59 14.69 13.68 -1.92
N PRO A 60 14.23 12.57 -2.53
CA PRO A 60 13.23 12.60 -3.58
C PRO A 60 11.81 12.67 -3.00
N PHE A 61 11.37 13.88 -2.59
CA PHE A 61 10.04 14.11 -2.00
C PHE A 61 8.89 13.64 -2.91
N ASP A 62 9.01 13.87 -4.21
CA ASP A 62 7.99 13.46 -5.19
C ASP A 62 7.81 11.94 -5.19
N TRP A 63 8.91 11.18 -5.14
CA TRP A 63 8.88 9.72 -5.04
C TRP A 63 8.27 9.29 -3.71
N LEU A 64 8.69 9.88 -2.59
CA LEU A 64 8.16 9.55 -1.27
C LEU A 64 6.64 9.75 -1.19
N PHE A 65 6.16 10.88 -1.71
CA PHE A 65 4.73 11.20 -1.75
C PHE A 65 3.96 10.17 -2.58
N ILE A 66 4.47 9.80 -3.77
CA ILE A 66 3.84 8.78 -4.62
C ILE A 66 3.77 7.43 -3.91
N MET A 67 4.86 6.99 -3.27
CA MET A 67 4.88 5.72 -2.56
C MET A 67 3.92 5.71 -1.36
N LEU A 68 3.80 6.84 -0.65
CA LEU A 68 2.88 6.99 0.48
C LEU A 68 1.42 7.17 0.07
N ALA A 69 1.14 7.65 -1.16
CA ALA A 69 -0.21 8.00 -1.60
C ALA A 69 -1.22 6.86 -1.40
N VAL A 70 -0.82 5.61 -1.67
CA VAL A 70 -1.68 4.43 -1.49
C VAL A 70 -2.11 4.30 -0.01
N PHE A 71 -1.16 4.36 0.92
CA PHE A 71 -1.43 4.23 2.36
C PHE A 71 -2.18 5.44 2.92
N LEU A 72 -1.87 6.64 2.41
CA LEU A 72 -2.58 7.87 2.76
C LEU A 72 -4.06 7.81 2.35
N ILE A 73 -4.38 7.22 1.20
CA ILE A 73 -5.77 7.04 0.74
C ILE A 73 -6.47 5.97 1.58
N ILE A 74 -5.85 4.80 1.78
CA ILE A 74 -6.40 3.71 2.60
C ILE A 74 -6.68 4.20 4.02
N GLY A 75 -5.74 4.94 4.60
CA GLY A 75 -5.86 5.55 5.93
C GLY A 75 -6.19 4.50 6.99
N ASP A 76 -7.23 4.76 7.78
CA ASP A 76 -7.76 3.89 8.84
C ASP A 76 -8.95 3.02 8.40
N SER A 77 -9.27 3.00 7.09
CA SER A 77 -10.43 2.27 6.58
C SER A 77 -10.48 0.79 6.99
N PRO A 78 -9.37 0.02 6.95
CA PRO A 78 -9.37 -1.36 7.44
C PRO A 78 -9.77 -1.49 8.91
N ARG A 79 -9.24 -0.58 9.76
CA ARG A 79 -9.55 -0.54 11.19
C ARG A 79 -11.00 -0.21 11.46
N GLU A 80 -11.54 0.81 10.80
CA GLU A 80 -12.95 1.21 10.93
C GLU A 80 -13.89 0.05 10.54
N LEU A 81 -13.62 -0.56 9.38
CA LEU A 81 -14.43 -1.67 8.88
C LEU A 81 -14.39 -2.88 9.82
N PHE A 82 -13.25 -3.21 10.40
CA PHE A 82 -13.11 -4.40 11.24
C PHE A 82 -13.50 -4.15 12.69
N LEU A 83 -13.01 -3.09 13.34
CA LEU A 83 -13.26 -2.87 14.77
C LEU A 83 -14.61 -2.23 15.06
N LYS A 84 -15.20 -1.48 14.12
CA LYS A 84 -16.49 -0.81 14.34
C LYS A 84 -17.62 -1.43 13.54
N ASP A 85 -17.40 -1.72 12.26
CA ASP A 85 -18.49 -2.16 11.38
C ASP A 85 -18.72 -3.67 11.35
N TYR A 86 -17.76 -4.50 11.77
CA TYR A 86 -17.90 -5.97 11.80
C TYR A 86 -18.84 -6.47 12.91
N PRO A 87 -18.80 -5.97 14.17
CA PRO A 87 -19.71 -6.42 15.22
C PRO A 87 -21.20 -6.33 14.86
N ILE A 88 -21.55 -5.37 13.99
CA ILE A 88 -22.91 -5.16 13.47
C ILE A 88 -23.40 -6.36 12.63
N VAL A 89 -22.48 -7.11 12.02
CA VAL A 89 -22.76 -8.24 11.11
C VAL A 89 -22.06 -9.53 11.54
N SER A 90 -21.84 -9.72 12.85
CA SER A 90 -21.12 -10.85 13.47
C SER A 90 -21.59 -12.26 13.09
N ARG A 91 -22.71 -12.36 12.37
CA ARG A 91 -23.22 -13.61 11.74
C ARG A 91 -22.35 -14.10 10.56
N VAL A 92 -21.43 -13.28 10.06
CA VAL A 92 -20.52 -13.63 8.96
C VAL A 92 -19.16 -14.07 9.53
N PRO A 93 -18.55 -15.17 9.03
CA PRO A 93 -17.22 -15.56 9.47
C PRO A 93 -16.18 -14.45 9.28
N ALA A 94 -15.39 -14.15 10.32
CA ALA A 94 -14.35 -13.12 10.31
C ALA A 94 -13.41 -13.23 9.10
N GLY A 95 -13.04 -14.46 8.70
CA GLY A 95 -12.18 -14.68 7.53
C GLY A 95 -12.80 -14.20 6.21
N SER A 96 -14.11 -14.41 6.02
CA SER A 96 -14.84 -13.90 4.85
C SER A 96 -14.94 -12.38 4.85
N TYR A 97 -15.07 -11.78 6.05
CA TYR A 97 -15.10 -10.34 6.21
C TYR A 97 -13.73 -9.71 5.90
N LEU A 98 -12.65 -10.23 6.50
CA LEU A 98 -11.28 -9.78 6.24
C LEU A 98 -10.89 -9.92 4.76
N ALA A 99 -11.30 -11.01 4.11
CA ALA A 99 -11.09 -11.20 2.67
C ALA A 99 -11.69 -10.06 1.83
N THR A 100 -12.84 -9.51 2.24
CA THR A 100 -13.43 -8.35 1.53
C THR A 100 -12.63 -7.07 1.73
N ILE A 101 -12.05 -6.86 2.92
CA ILE A 101 -11.17 -5.71 3.20
C ILE A 101 -9.92 -5.79 2.33
N TYR A 102 -9.26 -6.96 2.30
CA TYR A 102 -8.08 -7.17 1.45
C TYR A 102 -8.41 -7.00 -0.04
N PHE A 103 -9.56 -7.49 -0.48
CA PHE A 103 -10.00 -7.31 -1.88
C PHE A 103 -10.19 -5.83 -2.24
N MET A 104 -10.79 -5.02 -1.35
CA MET A 104 -10.98 -3.59 -1.58
C MET A 104 -9.66 -2.83 -1.60
N ASN A 105 -8.74 -3.12 -0.67
CA ASN A 105 -7.40 -2.54 -0.67
C ASN A 105 -6.62 -2.90 -1.93
N ALA A 106 -6.68 -4.17 -2.36
CA ALA A 106 -6.03 -4.63 -3.57
C ALA A 106 -6.61 -3.91 -4.80
N SER A 107 -7.93 -3.75 -4.89
CA SER A 107 -8.60 -3.07 -6.00
C SER A 107 -8.20 -1.59 -6.07
N LEU A 108 -8.14 -0.89 -4.93
CA LEU A 108 -7.67 0.48 -4.87
C LEU A 108 -6.19 0.59 -5.28
N THR A 109 -5.35 -0.33 -4.82
CA THR A 109 -3.92 -0.39 -5.15
C THR A 109 -3.71 -0.60 -6.64
N VAL A 110 -4.44 -1.54 -7.25
CA VAL A 110 -4.41 -1.79 -8.70
C VAL A 110 -4.85 -0.55 -9.47
N MET A 111 -5.90 0.15 -9.01
CA MET A 111 -6.35 1.38 -9.66
C MET A 111 -5.27 2.48 -9.61
N ILE A 112 -4.63 2.69 -8.47
CA ILE A 112 -3.55 3.68 -8.34
C ILE A 112 -2.34 3.28 -9.19
N TRP A 113 -1.97 2.00 -9.19
CA TRP A 113 -0.91 1.47 -10.04
C TRP A 113 -1.21 1.65 -11.53
N LEU A 114 -2.44 1.44 -11.98
CA LEU A 114 -2.84 1.71 -13.37
C LEU A 114 -2.61 3.18 -13.72
N THR A 115 -2.91 4.11 -12.81
CA THR A 115 -2.61 5.53 -13.00
C THR A 115 -1.11 5.78 -13.12
N TRP A 116 -0.28 5.11 -12.31
CA TRP A 116 1.18 5.19 -12.46
C TRP A 116 1.67 4.63 -13.80
N GLN A 117 1.09 3.54 -14.28
CA GLN A 117 1.45 2.96 -15.58
C GLN A 117 1.06 3.88 -16.74
N LEU A 118 -0.16 4.42 -16.71
CA LEU A 118 -0.70 5.28 -17.77
C LEU A 118 0.01 6.63 -17.87
N PHE A 119 0.32 7.27 -16.74
CA PHE A 119 0.93 8.60 -16.73
C PHE A 119 2.44 8.59 -16.52
N GLY A 120 3.00 7.50 -15.96
CA GLY A 120 4.43 7.36 -15.68
C GLY A 120 5.22 6.65 -16.79
N GLY A 121 4.57 5.92 -17.70
CA GLY A 121 5.26 5.23 -18.81
C GLY A 121 6.34 4.27 -18.32
N LEU A 122 6.05 3.52 -17.25
CA LEU A 122 7.02 2.65 -16.59
C LEU A 122 7.28 1.38 -17.40
N PRO A 123 8.51 0.82 -17.37
CA PRO A 123 8.79 -0.50 -17.90
C PRO A 123 7.88 -1.53 -17.22
N LEU A 124 7.18 -2.33 -18.02
CA LEU A 124 6.10 -3.20 -17.54
C LEU A 124 6.55 -4.18 -16.46
N ILE A 125 7.74 -4.77 -16.58
CA ILE A 125 8.25 -5.75 -15.61
C ILE A 125 8.48 -5.06 -14.26
N PHE A 126 9.14 -3.91 -14.26
CA PHE A 126 9.36 -3.11 -13.05
C PHE A 126 8.04 -2.69 -12.41
N SER A 127 7.08 -2.22 -13.21
CA SER A 127 5.79 -1.78 -12.67
C SER A 127 4.95 -2.95 -12.11
N LEU A 128 5.02 -4.13 -12.72
CA LEU A 128 4.36 -5.33 -12.17
C LEU A 128 4.99 -5.77 -10.85
N GLU A 129 6.31 -5.71 -10.70
CA GLU A 129 6.97 -5.99 -9.42
C GLU A 129 6.57 -4.97 -8.36
N MET A 130 6.54 -3.68 -8.70
CA MET A 130 6.00 -2.65 -7.82
C MET A 130 4.56 -2.97 -7.38
N LEU A 131 3.69 -3.39 -8.30
CA LEU A 131 2.32 -3.78 -7.96
C LEU A 131 2.30 -4.91 -6.93
N LEU A 132 3.10 -5.96 -7.11
CA LEU A 132 3.21 -7.06 -6.17
C LEU A 132 3.67 -6.60 -4.78
N ILE A 133 4.69 -5.74 -4.74
CA ILE A 133 5.20 -5.15 -3.50
C ILE A 133 4.09 -4.36 -2.80
N PHE A 134 3.37 -3.50 -3.52
CA PHE A 134 2.29 -2.70 -2.95
C PHE A 134 1.09 -3.53 -2.50
N LEU A 135 0.73 -4.59 -3.22
CA LEU A 135 -0.32 -5.52 -2.78
C LEU A 135 0.06 -6.21 -1.47
N ALA A 136 1.30 -6.67 -1.35
CA ALA A 136 1.80 -7.28 -0.12
C ALA A 136 1.86 -6.29 1.05
N LEU A 137 2.39 -5.08 0.78
CA LEU A 137 2.51 -4.02 1.77
C LEU A 137 1.15 -3.52 2.26
N THR A 138 0.15 -3.38 1.39
CA THR A 138 -1.20 -2.92 1.78
C THR A 138 -1.99 -4.01 2.52
N ALA A 139 -1.74 -5.28 2.24
CA ALA A 139 -2.27 -6.39 3.04
C ALA A 139 -1.67 -6.40 4.46
N LEU A 140 -0.35 -6.20 4.57
CA LEU A 140 0.33 -6.10 5.86
C LEU A 140 -0.15 -4.87 6.66
N TYR A 141 -0.28 -3.72 6.00
CA TYR A 141 -0.78 -2.47 6.59
C TYR A 141 -2.17 -2.71 7.19
N ALA A 142 -3.11 -3.23 6.41
CA ALA A 142 -4.44 -3.56 6.90
C ALA A 142 -4.44 -4.53 8.08
N SER A 143 -3.54 -5.51 8.08
CA SER A 143 -3.40 -6.48 9.17
C SER A 143 -2.85 -5.86 10.45
N LEU A 144 -1.87 -4.96 10.34
CA LEU A 144 -1.25 -4.28 11.47
C LEU A 144 -2.23 -3.36 12.20
N GLN A 145 -3.12 -2.70 11.46
CA GLN A 145 -4.11 -1.78 12.04
C GLN A 145 -5.10 -2.41 13.02
N PHE A 146 -5.22 -3.74 13.02
CA PHE A 146 -6.04 -4.44 14.01
C PHE A 146 -5.39 -4.42 15.41
N PHE A 147 -4.07 -4.22 15.48
CA PHE A 147 -3.30 -4.26 16.72
C PHE A 147 -2.78 -2.89 17.13
N VAL A 148 -2.44 -2.02 16.16
CA VAL A 148 -1.88 -0.68 16.41
C VAL A 148 -2.77 0.43 15.83
N SER A 149 -2.57 1.67 16.28
CA SER A 149 -3.30 2.82 15.73
C SER A 149 -2.90 3.06 14.27
N SER A 150 -3.85 3.54 13.46
CA SER A 150 -3.63 3.86 12.05
C SER A 150 -2.53 4.91 11.85
N LEU A 151 -2.40 5.85 12.78
CA LEU A 151 -1.34 6.87 12.75
C LEU A 151 0.05 6.25 12.97
N LEU A 152 0.18 5.33 13.93
CA LEU A 152 1.45 4.63 14.18
C LEU A 152 1.81 3.74 13.00
N ASP A 153 0.86 3.01 12.45
CA ASP A 153 1.07 2.16 11.27
C ASP A 153 1.51 2.98 10.05
N LEU A 154 0.81 4.08 9.75
CA LEU A 154 1.24 5.01 8.69
C LEU A 154 2.64 5.58 8.95
N GLY A 155 2.95 5.91 10.21
CA GLY A 155 4.28 6.36 10.63
C GLY A 155 5.38 5.33 10.37
N LEU A 156 5.11 4.04 10.59
CA LEU A 156 6.05 2.95 10.30
C LEU A 156 6.34 2.86 8.80
N TYR A 157 5.32 2.96 7.96
CA TYR A 157 5.50 2.92 6.51
C TYR A 157 6.23 4.16 5.98
N ALA A 158 5.93 5.34 6.52
CA ALA A 158 6.69 6.54 6.21
C ALA A 158 8.17 6.41 6.61
N ALA A 159 8.45 5.91 7.81
CA ALA A 159 9.81 5.64 8.26
C ALA A 159 10.51 4.61 7.36
N ALA A 160 9.83 3.54 6.96
CA ALA A 160 10.37 2.51 6.07
C ALA A 160 10.72 3.06 4.69
N PHE A 161 9.88 3.91 4.10
CA PHE A 161 10.20 4.57 2.82
C PHE A 161 11.32 5.61 2.93
N ILE A 162 11.41 6.33 4.06
CA ILE A 162 12.53 7.23 4.33
C ILE A 162 13.83 6.42 4.45
N LEU A 163 13.81 5.29 5.17
CA LEU A 163 14.96 4.40 5.24
C LEU A 163 15.34 3.86 3.87
N ALA A 164 14.35 3.53 3.02
CA ALA A 164 14.60 3.11 1.64
C ALA A 164 15.27 4.23 0.83
N ILE A 165 14.96 5.50 1.07
CA ILE A 165 15.67 6.63 0.46
C ILE A 165 17.12 6.69 0.92
N LEU A 166 17.36 6.56 2.22
CA LEU A 166 18.68 6.77 2.85
C LEU A 166 19.65 5.60 2.64
N VAL A 167 19.13 4.37 2.56
CA VAL A 167 19.94 3.14 2.47
C VAL A 167 19.80 2.54 1.08
N ASN A 168 20.88 2.61 0.29
CA ASN A 168 20.91 2.11 -1.08
C ASN A 168 20.57 0.62 -1.23
N GLN A 169 20.95 -0.17 -0.23
CA GLN A 169 20.88 -1.63 -0.25
C GLN A 169 19.77 -2.15 0.69
N LEU A 170 18.73 -1.35 0.95
CA LEU A 170 17.64 -1.81 1.82
C LEU A 170 16.85 -2.90 1.08
N PRO A 171 16.83 -4.15 1.57
CA PRO A 171 16.19 -5.25 0.85
C PRO A 171 14.72 -4.95 0.58
N PHE A 172 14.21 -5.41 -0.57
CA PHE A 172 12.81 -5.32 -1.01
C PHE A 172 12.28 -3.91 -1.29
N LEU A 173 12.42 -2.94 -0.38
CA LEU A 173 11.95 -1.57 -0.59
C LEU A 173 12.81 -0.79 -1.57
N SER A 174 14.10 -1.13 -1.72
CA SER A 174 14.95 -0.54 -2.76
C SER A 174 14.48 -0.92 -4.17
N SER A 175 13.78 -2.06 -4.33
CA SER A 175 13.20 -2.50 -5.61
C SER A 175 12.08 -1.59 -6.10
N LEU A 176 11.54 -0.70 -5.25
CA LEU A 176 10.58 0.35 -5.64
C LEU A 176 11.24 1.54 -6.36
N MET A 177 12.57 1.60 -6.40
CA MET A 177 13.33 2.61 -7.13
C MET A 177 13.93 1.98 -8.38
N TYR A 178 13.57 2.50 -9.56
CA TYR A 178 14.02 1.91 -10.82
C TYR A 178 15.55 1.88 -10.97
N LEU A 179 16.28 2.87 -10.42
CA LEU A 179 17.75 2.87 -10.45
C LEU A 179 18.41 1.74 -9.65
N ARG A 180 17.68 1.19 -8.67
CA ARG A 180 18.18 0.13 -7.76
C ARG A 180 17.56 -1.23 -8.09
N TYR A 181 16.51 -1.24 -8.91
CA TYR A 181 15.73 -2.42 -9.28
C TYR A 181 16.57 -3.61 -9.77
N SER A 182 17.51 -3.39 -10.69
CA SER A 182 18.31 -4.48 -11.27
C SER A 182 19.17 -5.22 -10.25
N ALA A 183 19.56 -4.56 -9.15
CA ALA A 183 20.33 -5.16 -8.07
C ALA A 183 19.45 -5.93 -7.06
N HIS A 184 18.14 -5.64 -7.03
CA HIS A 184 17.23 -6.08 -5.96
C HIS A 184 15.96 -6.78 -6.43
N TRP A 185 15.86 -7.15 -7.71
CA TRP A 185 14.65 -7.78 -8.27
C TRP A 185 14.24 -9.08 -7.52
N ALA A 186 15.22 -9.90 -7.11
CA ALA A 186 14.96 -11.10 -6.32
C ALA A 186 14.45 -10.78 -4.90
N ASP A 187 14.96 -9.70 -4.31
CA ASP A 187 14.56 -9.23 -2.98
C ASP A 187 13.10 -8.76 -2.98
N GLY A 188 12.64 -8.18 -4.09
CA GLY A 188 11.26 -7.72 -4.27
C GLY A 188 10.23 -8.85 -4.13
N LEU A 189 10.49 -9.99 -4.76
CA LEU A 189 9.62 -11.17 -4.67
C LEU A 189 9.64 -11.81 -3.28
N LEU A 190 10.84 -12.01 -2.71
CA LEU A 190 10.99 -12.62 -1.39
C LEU A 190 10.35 -11.74 -0.30
N GLY A 191 10.60 -10.44 -0.33
CA GLY A 191 10.00 -9.50 0.62
C GLY A 191 8.47 -9.42 0.49
N SER A 192 7.94 -9.51 -0.74
CA SER A 192 6.48 -9.58 -0.96
C SER A 192 5.89 -10.83 -0.30
N ALA A 193 6.53 -11.99 -0.49
CA ALA A 193 6.09 -13.24 0.12
C ALA A 193 6.14 -13.19 1.66
N LEU A 194 7.20 -12.62 2.23
CA LEU A 194 7.34 -12.43 3.68
C LEU A 194 6.27 -11.48 4.24
N CYS A 195 5.98 -10.37 3.54
CA CYS A 195 4.92 -9.44 3.93
C CYS A 195 3.54 -10.11 3.92
N LEU A 196 3.24 -10.92 2.89
CA LEU A 196 2.00 -11.69 2.82
C LEU A 196 1.91 -12.76 3.91
N LEU A 197 3.02 -13.44 4.21
CA LEU A 197 3.08 -14.40 5.31
C LEU A 197 2.81 -13.72 6.65
N ALA A 198 3.45 -12.58 6.91
CA ALA A 198 3.22 -11.78 8.11
C ALA A 198 1.76 -11.32 8.21
N ALA A 199 1.20 -10.78 7.13
CA ALA A 199 -0.21 -10.38 7.05
C ALA A 199 -1.15 -11.55 7.35
N TRP A 200 -0.85 -12.74 6.81
CA TRP A 200 -1.62 -13.95 7.06
C TRP A 200 -1.55 -14.41 8.52
N ILE A 201 -0.35 -14.42 9.13
CA ILE A 201 -0.16 -14.75 10.55
C ILE A 201 -0.97 -13.77 11.43
N LEU A 202 -0.81 -12.47 11.20
CA LEU A 202 -1.53 -11.43 11.94
C LEU A 202 -3.05 -11.59 11.80
N SER A 203 -3.54 -11.87 10.59
CA SER A 203 -4.97 -12.15 10.34
C SER A 203 -5.50 -13.36 11.12
N ARG A 204 -4.66 -14.36 11.35
CA ARG A 204 -5.01 -15.54 12.16
C ARG A 204 -5.02 -15.23 13.64
N MET A 205 -4.12 -14.37 14.12
CA MET A 205 -4.04 -13.95 15.52
C MET A 205 -5.30 -13.25 16.01
N ILE A 206 -6.01 -12.54 15.12
CA ILE A 206 -7.30 -11.89 15.42
C ILE A 206 -8.31 -12.89 16.00
N LYS A 207 -8.35 -14.13 15.49
CA LYS A 207 -9.29 -15.16 15.99
C LYS A 207 -9.03 -15.51 17.46
N TYR A 208 -7.80 -15.39 17.94
CA TYR A 208 -7.48 -15.69 19.34
C TYR A 208 -7.84 -14.52 20.28
N ILE A 209 -7.99 -13.31 19.73
CA ILE A 209 -8.39 -12.11 20.48
C ILE A 209 -9.92 -12.04 20.62
N ASP A 210 -10.69 -12.54 19.64
CA ASP A 210 -12.16 -12.43 19.61
C ASP A 210 -12.90 -13.70 20.10
N PHE A 211 -12.21 -14.86 20.26
CA PHE A 211 -12.86 -16.14 20.63
C PHE A 211 -12.25 -16.82 21.86
N SER A 212 -11.52 -16.10 22.72
CA SER A 212 -11.11 -16.61 24.05
C SER A 212 -12.04 -16.17 25.19
N LEU A 213 -13.22 -15.62 24.84
CA LEU A 213 -14.34 -15.40 25.73
C LEU A 213 -15.49 -16.38 25.40
N GLU A 214 -15.18 -17.68 25.44
CA GLU A 214 -16.13 -18.75 25.79
C GLU A 214 -15.57 -19.53 26.98
#